data_AF-A0A2D3VBF5-F1
#
_entry.id   AF-A0A2D3VBF5-F1
#
_cell.length_a   1.000
_cell.length_b   1.000
_cell.length_c   1.000
_cell.angle_alpha   90.00
_cell.angle_beta   90.00
_cell.angle_gamma   90.00
#
_symmetry.space_group_name_H-M   'P 1'
#
loop_
_entity.id
_entity.type
_entity.pdbx_description
1 polymer ?
#
loop_
_entity_poly.entity_id
_entity_poly.type
_entity_poly.pdbx_seq_one_letter_code
_entity_poly.pdbx_strand_id
1 'polypeptide(L)'
;MTTLQLRAHLEALPKELYDEIYELTFTPPTGTTIHIEHSPFNDGMFYDCAVPYAEFPLKLLQVSRATRMKVATLHFSRNIFIVRRYSLLYTWLKYRLPSDHRLLLRDVRCRAPVRRDPSSPFPEEEIQAGFVRFMFDDMRDTRFTFGYVEPVDAEGAR
;
A
#
# COMPACT_ATOMS: atom_id res chain seq x y z
N MET A 1 -30.97 2.43 13.96
CA MET A 1 -31.01 1.46 12.85
C MET A 1 -30.08 0.32 13.19
N THR A 2 -30.59 -0.91 13.27
CA THR A 2 -29.77 -2.08 13.60
C THR A 2 -29.06 -2.62 12.35
N THR A 3 -28.03 -3.42 12.52
CA THR A 3 -27.29 -4.07 11.41
C THR A 3 -28.21 -4.95 10.55
N LEU A 4 -29.22 -5.57 11.17
CA LEU A 4 -30.26 -6.35 10.49
C LEU A 4 -31.17 -5.49 9.61
N GLN A 5 -31.57 -4.31 10.10
CA GLN A 5 -32.37 -3.37 9.32
C GLN A 5 -31.58 -2.83 8.12
N LEU A 6 -30.30 -2.51 8.30
CA LEU A 6 -29.43 -2.10 7.19
C LEU A 6 -29.34 -3.18 6.11
N ARG A 7 -29.15 -4.44 6.52
CA ARG A 7 -29.09 -5.57 5.59
C ARG A 7 -30.38 -5.74 4.79
N ALA A 8 -31.51 -5.71 5.47
CA ALA A 8 -32.82 -5.82 4.82
C ALA A 8 -33.06 -4.66 3.82
N HIS A 9 -32.62 -3.44 4.15
CA HIS A 9 -32.70 -2.31 3.22
C HIS A 9 -31.77 -2.47 2.01
N LEU A 10 -30.54 -2.95 2.20
CA LEU A 10 -29.62 -3.21 1.09
C LEU A 10 -30.14 -4.33 0.17
N GLU A 11 -30.67 -5.41 0.73
CA GLU A 11 -31.22 -6.54 -0.04
C GLU A 11 -32.53 -6.18 -0.77
N ALA A 12 -33.24 -5.14 -0.33
CA ALA A 12 -34.45 -4.64 -0.97
C ALA A 12 -34.19 -3.61 -2.10
N LEU A 13 -32.93 -3.23 -2.33
CA LEU A 13 -32.59 -2.29 -3.40
C LEU A 13 -32.78 -2.93 -4.78
N PRO A 14 -33.20 -2.13 -5.78
CA PRO A 14 -32.99 -2.49 -7.19
C PRO A 14 -31.53 -2.88 -7.41
N LYS A 15 -31.32 -3.91 -8.24
CA LYS A 15 -30.00 -4.48 -8.46
C LYS A 15 -28.99 -3.43 -8.93
N GLU A 16 -29.41 -2.48 -9.76
CA GLU A 16 -28.55 -1.41 -10.27
C GLU A 16 -27.99 -0.55 -9.13
N LEU A 17 -28.84 -0.18 -8.15
CA LEU A 17 -28.43 0.63 -7.01
C LEU A 17 -27.58 -0.17 -6.01
N TYR A 18 -27.87 -1.45 -5.84
CA TYR A 18 -27.02 -2.33 -5.03
C TYR A 18 -25.62 -2.44 -5.64
N ASP A 19 -25.53 -2.69 -6.94
CA ASP A 19 -24.26 -2.80 -7.67
C ASP A 19 -23.51 -1.45 -7.67
N GLU A 20 -24.20 -0.33 -7.83
CA GLU A 20 -23.59 1.01 -7.78
C GLU A 20 -23.06 1.37 -6.40
N ILE A 21 -23.83 1.12 -5.33
CA ILE A 21 -23.33 1.27 -3.96
C ILE A 21 -22.14 0.35 -3.74
N TYR A 22 -22.19 -0.89 -4.24
CA TYR A 22 -21.09 -1.83 -4.11
C TYR A 22 -19.83 -1.36 -4.82
N GLU A 23 -19.94 -0.87 -6.05
CA GLU A 23 -18.80 -0.30 -6.80
C GLU A 23 -18.22 0.92 -6.07
N LEU A 24 -19.08 1.84 -5.62
CA LEU A 24 -18.65 3.06 -4.93
C LEU A 24 -18.03 2.80 -3.56
N THR A 25 -18.45 1.74 -2.87
CA THR A 25 -18.01 1.46 -1.50
C THR A 25 -16.99 0.35 -1.40
N PHE A 26 -16.99 -0.65 -2.29
CA PHE A 26 -16.21 -1.89 -2.20
C PHE A 26 -15.23 -2.14 -3.34
N THR A 27 -15.13 -1.26 -4.34
CA THR A 27 -14.11 -1.37 -5.39
C THR A 27 -12.89 -0.53 -5.00
N PRO A 28 -11.76 -1.15 -4.59
CA PRO A 28 -10.54 -0.38 -4.38
C PRO A 28 -10.05 0.17 -5.74
N PRO A 29 -9.41 1.34 -5.78
CA PRO A 29 -8.71 1.78 -6.98
C PRO A 29 -7.70 0.69 -7.39
N THR A 30 -7.66 0.37 -8.68
CA THR A 30 -6.74 -0.62 -9.27
C THR A 30 -6.05 -0.02 -10.49
N GLY A 31 -4.83 -0.48 -10.81
CA GLY A 31 -4.02 0.11 -11.87
C GLY A 31 -3.53 1.52 -11.54
N THR A 32 -3.55 1.90 -10.27
CA THR A 32 -3.15 3.23 -9.79
C THR A 32 -1.79 3.21 -9.12
N THR A 33 -1.15 4.37 -9.08
CA THR A 33 0.07 4.61 -8.34
C THR A 33 -0.27 5.22 -6.98
N ILE A 34 0.15 4.57 -5.91
CA ILE A 34 -0.15 4.97 -4.53
C ILE A 34 1.13 5.49 -3.89
N HIS A 35 1.13 6.76 -3.52
CA HIS A 35 2.27 7.39 -2.87
C HIS A 35 2.22 7.19 -1.35
N ILE A 36 3.30 6.64 -0.82
CA ILE A 36 3.53 6.44 0.61
C ILE A 36 4.50 7.53 1.03
N GLU A 37 3.95 8.56 1.68
CA GLU A 37 4.68 9.76 2.09
C GLU A 37 4.58 9.96 3.61
N HIS A 38 5.48 10.78 4.15
CA HIS A 38 5.38 11.20 5.55
C HIS A 38 4.20 12.14 5.74
N SER A 39 3.53 12.05 6.89
CA SER A 39 2.59 13.10 7.30
C SER A 39 3.37 14.41 7.44
N PRO A 40 2.92 15.52 6.84
CA PRO A 40 3.59 16.82 6.91
C PRO A 40 3.68 17.37 8.35
N PHE A 41 2.96 16.76 9.29
CA PHE A 41 2.92 17.19 10.70
C PHE A 41 4.00 16.54 11.59
N ASN A 42 4.76 15.55 11.10
CA ASN A 42 5.72 14.76 11.90
C ASN A 42 7.16 14.81 11.35
N ASP A 43 7.60 15.95 10.81
CA ASP A 43 8.96 16.09 10.27
C ASP A 43 10.03 16.31 11.37
N GLY A 44 9.61 16.31 12.64
CA GLY A 44 10.47 16.49 13.81
C GLY A 44 10.49 15.25 14.69
N MET A 45 11.64 14.60 14.75
CA MET A 45 12.06 13.60 15.74
C MET A 45 11.76 12.13 15.45
N PHE A 46 12.86 11.38 15.53
CA PHE A 46 13.01 9.94 15.62
C PHE A 46 11.78 9.23 16.24
N TYR A 47 11.29 8.21 15.52
CA TYR A 47 10.29 7.19 15.89
C TYR A 47 8.81 7.47 15.63
N ASP A 48 8.39 8.65 15.18
CA ASP A 48 6.96 8.85 14.97
C ASP A 48 6.47 8.36 13.61
N CYS A 49 5.73 7.24 13.69
CA CYS A 49 5.06 6.53 12.62
C CYS A 49 4.39 7.50 11.65
N ALA A 50 5.06 7.79 10.54
CA ALA A 50 4.47 8.39 9.36
C ALA A 50 3.13 7.71 9.10
N VAL A 51 2.05 8.49 9.14
CA VAL A 51 0.76 8.04 8.61
C VAL A 51 0.89 8.21 7.11
N PRO A 52 1.05 7.13 6.31
CA PRO A 52 1.03 7.31 4.88
C PRO A 52 -0.38 7.74 4.49
N TYR A 53 -0.48 8.79 3.67
CA TYR A 53 -1.72 9.19 3.01
C TYR A 53 -2.28 8.14 2.04
N ALA A 54 -1.59 7.01 1.89
CA ALA A 54 -2.27 5.78 1.55
C ALA A 54 -3.11 5.36 2.76
N GLU A 55 -4.24 6.06 2.99
CA GLU A 55 -5.37 5.43 3.65
C GLU A 55 -5.63 4.17 2.84
N PHE A 56 -4.99 3.06 3.24
CA PHE A 56 -5.59 1.76 3.04
C PHE A 56 -7.04 1.99 3.44
N PRO A 57 -8.03 1.66 2.62
CA PRO A 57 -9.40 1.95 2.96
C PRO A 57 -9.73 1.06 4.17
N LEU A 58 -9.35 1.50 5.37
CA LEU A 58 -9.52 0.80 6.63
C LEU A 58 -11.02 0.73 6.93
N LYS A 59 -11.80 1.62 6.32
CA LYS A 59 -13.26 1.57 6.24
C LYS A 59 -13.76 0.30 5.52
N LEU A 60 -12.96 -0.29 4.61
CA LEU A 60 -13.21 -1.59 4.00
C LEU A 60 -12.78 -2.78 4.86
N LEU A 61 -12.28 -2.56 6.07
CA LEU A 61 -12.01 -3.64 7.03
C LEU A 61 -13.24 -4.01 7.88
N GLN A 62 -14.34 -3.25 7.83
CA GLN A 62 -15.54 -3.54 8.64
C GLN A 62 -16.43 -4.65 8.06
N VAL A 63 -16.04 -5.26 6.93
CA VAL A 63 -16.74 -6.39 6.31
C VAL A 63 -16.18 -7.74 6.75
N SER A 64 -16.86 -8.82 6.32
CA SER A 64 -16.42 -10.20 6.53
C SER A 64 -14.95 -10.41 6.15
N ARG A 65 -14.27 -11.35 6.83
CA ARG A 65 -12.87 -11.71 6.55
C ARG A 65 -12.65 -12.07 5.07
N ALA A 66 -13.61 -12.76 4.44
CA ALA A 66 -13.52 -13.16 3.04
C ALA A 66 -13.55 -11.94 2.09
N THR A 67 -14.49 -11.01 2.31
CA THR A 67 -14.59 -9.78 1.52
C THR A 67 -13.34 -8.93 1.66
N ARG A 68 -12.83 -8.80 2.90
CA ARG A 68 -11.60 -8.08 3.20
C ARG A 68 -10.41 -8.63 2.41
N MET A 69 -10.23 -9.94 2.39
CA MET A 69 -9.14 -10.56 1.64
C MET A 69 -9.28 -10.35 0.13
N LYS A 70 -10.51 -10.39 -0.41
CA LYS A 70 -10.76 -10.11 -1.83
C LYS A 70 -10.36 -8.68 -2.20
N VAL A 71 -10.79 -7.70 -1.40
CA VAL A 71 -10.46 -6.28 -1.59
C VAL A 71 -8.96 -6.05 -1.44
N ALA A 72 -8.34 -6.57 -0.37
CA ALA A 72 -6.90 -6.46 -0.15
C ALA A 72 -6.10 -7.06 -1.30
N THR A 73 -6.52 -8.23 -1.80
CA THR A 73 -5.86 -8.87 -2.95
C THR A 73 -5.88 -7.97 -4.17
N LEU A 74 -7.04 -7.41 -4.53
CA LEU A 74 -7.14 -6.49 -5.67
C LEU A 74 -6.28 -5.24 -5.45
N HIS A 75 -6.33 -4.64 -4.27
CA HIS A 75 -5.62 -3.42 -3.94
C HIS A 75 -4.09 -3.59 -3.96
N PHE A 76 -3.55 -4.64 -3.35
CA PHE A 76 -2.09 -4.81 -3.24
C PHE A 76 -1.46 -5.46 -4.47
N SER A 77 -2.23 -6.24 -5.24
CA SER A 77 -1.69 -6.93 -6.42
C SER A 77 -1.77 -6.12 -7.71
N ARG A 78 -2.67 -5.14 -7.81
CA ARG A 78 -2.91 -4.36 -9.05
C ARG A 78 -2.45 -2.91 -8.97
N ASN A 79 -1.87 -2.46 -7.85
CA ASN A 79 -1.35 -1.11 -7.72
C ASN A 79 0.16 -1.12 -7.53
N ILE A 80 0.77 0.01 -7.86
CA ILE A 80 2.20 0.27 -7.65
C ILE A 80 2.32 1.20 -6.46
N PHE A 81 3.06 0.79 -5.43
CA PHE A 81 3.27 1.62 -4.25
C PHE A 81 4.60 2.35 -4.35
N ILE A 82 4.59 3.67 -4.33
CA ILE A 82 5.81 4.48 -4.41
C ILE A 82 6.12 5.05 -3.03
N VAL A 83 7.20 4.57 -2.41
CA VAL A 83 7.72 5.08 -1.14
C VAL A 83 8.76 6.17 -1.37
N ARG A 84 8.75 7.21 -0.54
CA ARG A 84 9.75 8.29 -0.64
C ARG A 84 11.16 7.82 -0.28
N ARG A 85 11.29 6.99 0.76
CA ARG A 85 12.57 6.52 1.30
C ARG A 85 12.47 5.09 1.79
N TYR A 86 13.61 4.41 1.80
CA TYR A 86 13.70 3.03 2.27
C TYR A 86 13.28 2.85 3.74
N SER A 87 13.67 3.78 4.62
CA SER A 87 13.24 3.75 6.03
C SER A 87 11.72 3.83 6.19
N LEU A 88 11.03 4.56 5.30
CA LEU A 88 9.58 4.67 5.30
C LEU A 88 8.92 3.34 4.87
N LEU A 89 9.50 2.65 3.89
CA LEU A 89 9.05 1.31 3.50
C LEU A 89 9.08 0.35 4.69
N TYR A 90 10.21 0.30 5.40
CA TYR A 90 10.35 -0.56 6.56
C TYR A 90 9.28 -0.27 7.62
N THR A 91 9.10 1.01 7.96
CA THR A 91 8.10 1.44 8.95
C THR A 91 6.68 1.10 8.50
N TRP A 92 6.36 1.30 7.23
CA TRP A 92 5.05 0.95 6.67
C TRP A 92 4.78 -0.56 6.74
N LEU A 93 5.72 -1.39 6.25
CA LEU A 93 5.60 -2.85 6.28
C LEU A 93 5.54 -3.41 7.70
N LYS A 94 6.27 -2.83 8.65
CA LYS A 94 6.34 -3.34 10.02
C LYS A 94 5.15 -2.93 10.87
N TYR A 95 4.71 -1.68 10.78
CA TYR A 95 3.76 -1.10 11.74
C TYR A 95 2.38 -0.82 11.18
N ARG A 96 2.20 -0.83 9.85
CA ARG A 96 0.92 -0.44 9.22
C ARG A 96 0.30 -1.55 8.37
N LEU A 97 1.10 -2.45 7.82
CA LEU A 97 0.59 -3.51 6.96
C LEU A 97 0.51 -4.86 7.72
N PRO A 98 -0.69 -5.44 7.89
CA PRO A 98 -0.83 -6.79 8.44
C PRO A 98 -0.04 -7.82 7.62
N SER A 99 0.50 -8.86 8.28
CA SER A 99 1.27 -9.93 7.64
C SER A 99 0.55 -10.53 6.43
N ASP A 100 -0.73 -10.86 6.59
CA ASP A 100 -1.56 -11.47 5.54
C ASP A 100 -1.68 -10.59 4.29
N HIS A 101 -1.53 -9.26 4.45
CA HIS A 101 -1.58 -8.31 3.36
C HIS A 101 -0.20 -8.06 2.73
N ARG A 102 0.89 -8.19 3.49
CA ARG A 102 2.27 -8.08 2.96
C ARG A 102 2.52 -9.08 1.84
N LEU A 103 1.98 -10.29 1.99
CA LEU A 103 2.04 -11.36 0.99
C LEU A 103 1.37 -11.01 -0.34
N LEU A 104 0.49 -10.02 -0.34
CA LEU A 104 -0.28 -9.60 -1.51
C LEU A 104 0.43 -8.50 -2.31
N LEU A 105 1.48 -7.88 -1.73
CA LEU A 105 2.25 -6.85 -2.41
C LEU A 105 2.99 -7.43 -3.62
N ARG A 106 2.87 -6.74 -4.75
CA ARG A 106 3.53 -7.12 -6.00
C ARG A 106 4.58 -6.12 -6.46
N ASP A 107 4.24 -4.84 -6.53
CA ASP A 107 5.16 -3.81 -7.03
C ASP A 107 5.29 -2.67 -6.02
N VAL A 108 6.50 -2.48 -5.49
CA VAL A 108 6.85 -1.36 -4.63
C VAL A 108 8.10 -0.69 -5.17
N ARG A 109 8.06 0.63 -5.28
CA ARG A 109 9.15 1.43 -5.82
C ARG A 109 9.59 2.50 -4.87
N CYS A 110 10.88 2.80 -4.84
CA CYS A 110 11.44 3.84 -4.01
C CYS A 110 11.86 5.06 -4.84
N ARG A 111 11.57 6.26 -4.34
CA ARG A 111 12.02 7.55 -4.92
C ARG A 111 13.36 8.03 -4.39
N ALA A 112 13.88 7.43 -3.31
CA ALA A 112 15.10 7.95 -2.68
C ALA A 112 16.29 7.82 -3.64
N PRO A 113 17.11 8.88 -3.78
CA PRO A 113 18.26 8.84 -4.67
C PRO A 113 19.11 7.63 -4.30
N VAL A 114 19.26 6.73 -5.27
CA VAL A 114 20.19 5.62 -5.20
C VAL A 114 21.56 6.26 -5.06
N ARG A 115 22.10 6.30 -3.83
CA ARG A 115 23.51 6.65 -3.65
C ARG A 115 24.26 5.41 -4.10
N ARG A 116 24.41 5.26 -5.42
CA ARG A 116 25.25 4.21 -5.99
C ARG A 116 26.62 4.35 -5.38
N ASP A 117 26.96 3.44 -4.49
CA ASP A 117 28.33 3.17 -4.17
C ASP A 117 28.94 2.53 -5.42
N PRO A 118 29.86 3.22 -6.12
CA PRO A 118 30.46 2.68 -7.35
C PRO A 118 31.33 1.45 -7.08
N SER A 119 31.63 1.15 -5.82
CA SER A 119 32.36 -0.07 -5.42
C SER A 119 31.44 -1.27 -5.17
N SER A 120 30.12 -1.08 -5.07
CA SER A 120 29.18 -2.19 -4.88
C SER A 120 28.98 -2.98 -6.17
N PRO A 121 29.18 -4.31 -6.16
CA PRO A 121 28.92 -5.15 -7.32
C PRO A 121 27.43 -5.37 -7.60
N PHE A 122 26.55 -5.05 -6.65
CA PHE A 122 25.11 -5.22 -6.76
C PHE A 122 24.39 -3.88 -6.95
N PRO A 123 23.31 -3.84 -7.76
CA PRO A 123 22.39 -2.72 -7.77
C PRO A 123 21.82 -2.50 -6.36
N GLU A 124 21.78 -1.25 -5.90
CA GLU A 124 21.25 -0.92 -4.56
C GLU A 124 19.80 -1.42 -4.36
N GLU A 125 19.04 -1.50 -5.45
CA GLU A 125 17.68 -2.08 -5.49
C GLU A 125 17.66 -3.55 -5.04
N GLU A 126 18.62 -4.36 -5.48
CA GLU A 126 18.73 -5.77 -5.08
C GLU A 126 19.12 -5.89 -3.60
N ILE A 127 20.01 -5.02 -3.12
CA ILE A 127 20.41 -4.96 -1.71
C ILE A 127 19.20 -4.60 -0.84
N GLN A 128 18.45 -3.58 -1.25
CA GLN A 128 17.27 -3.11 -0.53
C GLN A 128 16.15 -4.16 -0.53
N ALA A 129 15.90 -4.82 -1.68
CA ALA A 129 14.96 -5.94 -1.80
C ALA A 129 15.38 -7.12 -0.92
N GLY A 130 16.67 -7.47 -0.93
CA GLY A 130 17.26 -8.50 -0.09
C GLY A 130 17.07 -8.21 1.40
N PHE A 131 17.30 -6.97 1.82
CA PHE A 131 17.06 -6.56 3.20
C PHE A 131 15.58 -6.63 3.59
N VAL A 132 14.64 -6.22 2.72
CA VAL A 132 13.20 -6.38 3.00
C VAL A 132 12.86 -7.86 3.21
N ARG A 133 13.32 -8.74 2.32
CA ARG A 133 13.08 -10.20 2.44
C ARG A 133 13.77 -10.81 3.66
N PHE A 134 14.92 -10.28 4.07
CA PHE A 134 15.61 -10.70 5.28
C PHE A 134 14.87 -10.26 6.56
N MET A 135 14.34 -9.04 6.58
CA MET A 135 13.64 -8.49 7.74
C MET A 135 12.21 -9.01 7.91
N PHE A 136 11.56 -9.41 6.81
CA PHE A 136 10.18 -9.89 6.79
C PHE A 136 10.13 -11.30 6.21
N ASP A 137 10.26 -12.30 7.08
CA ASP A 137 10.30 -13.72 6.69
C ASP A 137 9.08 -14.15 5.85
N ASP A 138 7.91 -13.59 6.13
CA ASP A 138 6.69 -13.85 5.36
C ASP A 138 6.82 -13.38 3.91
N MET A 139 7.64 -12.38 3.63
CA MET A 139 7.84 -11.85 2.28
C MET A 139 8.93 -12.58 1.49
N ARG A 140 9.63 -13.54 2.07
CA ARG A 140 10.79 -14.22 1.45
C ARG A 140 10.44 -14.89 0.11
N ASP A 141 9.28 -15.52 0.03
CA ASP A 141 8.81 -16.27 -1.16
C ASP A 141 7.87 -15.45 -2.06
N THR A 142 7.71 -14.16 -1.78
CA THR A 142 6.79 -13.32 -2.55
C THR A 142 7.41 -12.91 -3.89
N ARG A 143 6.59 -12.86 -4.95
CA ARG A 143 6.92 -12.22 -6.24
C ARG A 143 6.95 -10.68 -6.14
N PHE A 144 7.46 -10.18 -5.02
CA PHE A 144 7.62 -8.77 -4.75
C PHE A 144 8.76 -8.24 -5.62
N THR A 145 8.42 -7.30 -6.50
CA THR A 145 9.39 -6.51 -7.26
C THR A 145 9.66 -5.22 -6.51
N PHE A 146 10.94 -4.94 -6.30
CA PHE A 146 11.41 -3.68 -5.75
C PHE A 146 12.18 -2.94 -6.82
N GLY A 147 11.81 -1.69 -7.08
CA GLY A 147 12.45 -0.88 -8.12
C GLY A 147 12.63 0.57 -7.73
N TYR A 148 13.29 1.32 -8.59
CA TYR A 148 13.49 2.76 -8.45
C TYR A 148 12.54 3.56 -9.35
N VAL A 149 12.14 4.75 -8.89
CA VAL A 149 11.44 5.75 -9.70
C VAL A 149 12.16 7.07 -9.52
N GLU A 150 12.51 7.72 -10.63
CA GLU A 150 13.16 9.04 -10.59
C GLU A 150 12.29 10.05 -9.83
N PRO A 151 12.89 10.91 -9.00
CA PRO A 151 12.16 12.00 -8.38
C PRO A 151 11.58 12.88 -9.50
N VAL A 152 10.30 13.21 -9.41
CA VAL A 152 9.71 14.21 -10.29
C VAL A 152 10.34 15.55 -9.90
N ASP A 153 11.12 16.14 -10.80
CA ASP A 153 11.69 17.46 -10.58
C ASP A 153 10.54 18.44 -10.31
N ALA A 154 10.64 19.18 -9.20
CA ALA A 154 9.63 20.13 -8.77
C ALA A 154 9.45 21.33 -9.75
N GLU A 155 10.16 21.34 -10.88
CA GLU A 155 10.18 22.44 -11.86
C GLU A 155 9.06 22.36 -12.92
N GLY A 156 8.26 21.28 -12.96
CA GLY A 156 7.15 21.13 -13.92
C GLY A 156 5.77 21.62 -13.46
N ALA A 157 5.64 22.13 -12.24
CA ALA A 157 4.38 22.67 -11.70
C ALA A 157 4.42 24.20 -11.67
N ARG A 158 4.35 24.83 -12.85
CA ARG A 158 4.02 26.24 -13.02
C ARG A 158 2.97 26.41 -14.11
#